data_AF-A0A2N2S309-F1
#
_entry.id   AF-A0A2N2S309-F1
#
_cell.length_a   1.000
_cell.length_b   1.000
_cell.length_c   1.000
_cell.angle_alpha   90.00
_cell.angle_beta   90.00
_cell.angle_gamma   90.00
#
_symmetry.space_group_name_H-M   'P 1'
#
loop_
_entity.id
_entity.type
_entity.pdbx_description
1 polymer ?
#
loop_
_entity_poly.entity_id
_entity_poly.type
_entity_poly.pdbx_seq_one_letter_code
_entity_poly.pdbx_strand_id
1 'polypeptide(L)' 'MIIDCHGHYTTAPKALEEWRNRQIAGIKDPSAMPKVADLKISDDELRET' A
#
# COMPACT_ATOMS: atom_id res chain seq x y z
N MET A 1 -1.85 -20.93 -25.83
CA MET A 1 -1.64 -19.78 -24.91
C MET A 1 -2.09 -20.24 -23.53
N ILE A 2 -1.31 -19.98 -22.49
CA ILE A 2 -1.69 -20.26 -21.10
C ILE A 2 -1.98 -18.92 -20.45
N ILE A 3 -3.15 -18.80 -19.82
CA ILE A 3 -3.56 -17.60 -19.10
C ILE A 3 -3.78 -18.01 -17.66
N ASP A 4 -3.03 -17.38 -16.76
CA ASP A 4 -3.36 -17.37 -15.35
C ASP A 4 -4.32 -16.21 -15.09
N CYS A 5 -5.56 -16.52 -14.73
CA CYS A 5 -6.61 -15.55 -14.51
C CYS A 5 -6.67 -15.03 -13.05
N HIS A 6 -5.84 -15.57 -12.15
CA HIS A 6 -5.87 -15.22 -10.73
C HIS A 6 -4.47 -14.93 -10.21
N GLY A 7 -4.12 -13.64 -10.21
CA GLY A 7 -2.94 -13.11 -9.53
C GLY A 7 -3.32 -12.08 -8.47
N HIS A 8 -2.63 -12.11 -7.34
CA HIS A 8 -2.67 -11.06 -6.34
C HIS A 8 -1.27 -10.49 -6.14
N TYR A 9 -1.16 -9.18 -5.92
CA TYR A 9 0.12 -8.57 -5.59
C TYR A 9 0.37 -8.67 -4.07
N THR A 10 0.78 -9.86 -3.62
CA THR A 10 1.04 -10.14 -2.20
C THR A 10 2.44 -9.75 -1.74
N THR A 11 3.27 -9.26 -2.65
CA THR A 11 4.64 -8.77 -2.40
C THR A 11 4.70 -7.25 -2.58
N ALA A 12 3.64 -6.54 -2.18
CA ALA A 12 3.66 -5.08 -2.22
C ALA A 12 4.68 -4.52 -1.20
N PRO A 13 5.34 -3.38 -1.48
CA PRO A 13 6.22 -2.73 -0.53
C PRO A 13 5.50 -2.37 0.77
N LYS A 14 6.22 -2.48 1.89
CA LYS A 14 5.69 -2.26 3.24
C LYS A 14 5.02 -0.89 3.43
N ALA A 15 5.47 0.12 2.69
CA ALA A 15 4.86 1.46 2.67
C ALA A 15 3.34 1.43 2.38
N LEU A 16 2.86 0.49 1.55
CA LEU A 16 1.42 0.34 1.28
C LEU A 16 0.64 -0.10 2.53
N GLU A 17 1.18 -1.07 3.28
CA GLU A 17 0.57 -1.55 4.52
C GLU A 17 0.55 -0.45 5.59
N GLU A 18 1.67 0.27 5.75
CA GLU A 18 1.80 1.36 6.72
C GLU A 18 0.81 2.50 6.45
N TRP A 19 0.67 2.90 5.18
CA TRP A 19 -0.32 3.90 4.78
C TRP A 19 -1.75 3.42 5.05
N ARG A 20 -2.06 2.15 4.75
CA ARG A 20 -3.37 1.56 5.03
C ARG A 20 -3.66 1.51 6.54
N ASN A 21 -2.68 1.19 7.37
CA ASN A 21 -2.83 1.20 8.82
C ASN A 21 -3.13 2.61 9.36
N ARG A 22 -2.47 3.65 8.83
CA ARG A 22 -2.82 5.05 9.13
C ARG A 22 -4.25 5.38 8.71
N GLN A 23 -4.68 4.93 7.54
CA GLN A 23 -6.06 5.12 7.09
C GLN A 23 -7.08 4.46 8.02
N ILE A 24 -6.81 3.24 8.50
CA ILE A 24 -7.67 2.54 9.46
C ILE A 24 -7.72 3.29 10.79
N ALA A 25 -6.57 3.75 11.30
CA ALA A 25 -6.51 4.57 12.51
C ALA A 25 -7.30 5.88 12.36
N GLY A 26 -7.21 6.50 11.17
CA GLY A 26 -7.94 7.71 10.77
C GLY A 26 -9.46 7.63 10.93
N ILE A 27 -10.04 6.41 10.90
CA ILE A 27 -11.48 6.20 11.10
C ILE A 27 -11.89 6.54 12.54
N LYS A 28 -11.03 6.20 13.52
CA LYS A 28 -11.28 6.50 14.94
C LYS A 28 -10.80 7.89 15.33
N ASP A 29 -9.68 8.33 14.75
CA ASP A 29 -9.07 9.63 14.99
C ASP A 29 -8.86 10.36 13.66
N PRO A 30 -9.75 11.28 13.28
CA PRO A 30 -9.65 12.03 12.02
C PRO A 30 -8.34 12.79 11.84
N SER A 31 -7.63 13.13 12.92
CA SER A 31 -6.34 13.82 12.84
C SER A 31 -5.22 12.91 12.31
N ALA A 32 -5.36 11.58 12.45
CA ALA A 32 -4.42 10.58 11.95
C ALA A 32 -4.67 10.18 10.48
N MET A 33 -5.75 10.68 9.86
CA MET A 33 -6.12 10.32 8.50
C MET A 33 -5.03 10.75 7.51
N PRO A 34 -4.39 9.80 6.79
CA PRO A 34 -3.38 10.15 5.81
C PRO A 34 -4.04 10.81 4.60
N LYS A 35 -3.32 11.71 3.93
CA LYS A 35 -3.71 12.15 2.60
C LYS A 35 -3.33 11.08 1.59
N VAL A 36 -4.08 11.01 0.49
CA VAL A 36 -3.74 10.14 -0.64
C VAL A 36 -2.32 10.42 -1.14
N ALA A 37 -1.93 11.70 -1.18
CA ALA A 37 -0.59 12.12 -1.61
C ALA A 37 0.56 11.72 -0.67
N ASP A 38 0.25 11.28 0.56
CA ASP A 38 1.26 10.83 1.54
C ASP A 38 1.81 9.44 1.22
N LEU A 39 1.10 8.65 0.40
CA LEU A 39 1.64 7.36 -0.06
C LEU A 39 2.76 7.64 -1.08
N LYS A 40 3.99 7.30 -0.69
CA LYS A 40 5.17 7.36 -1.53
C LYS A 40 5.82 5.99 -1.52
N ILE A 41 6.08 5.48 -2.71
CA ILE A 41 6.81 4.24 -2.95
C ILE A 41 7.77 4.56 -4.08
N SER A 42 9.07 4.40 -3.84
CA SER A 42 10.11 4.61 -4.84
C SER A 42 10.24 3.42 -5.79
N ASP A 43 10.91 3.63 -6.92
CA ASP A 43 11.22 2.55 -7.87
C ASP A 43 12.11 1.47 -7.23
N ASP A 44 13.00 1.84 -6.32
CA ASP A 44 13.86 0.88 -5.63
C ASP A 44 13.05 0.02 -4.66
N GLU A 45 12.14 0.62 -3.89
CA GLU A 45 11.21 -0.12 -3.03
C GLU A 45 10.30 -1.07 -3.83
N LEU A 46 9.89 -0.69 -5.05
CA LEU A 46 9.12 -1.56 -5.94
C LEU A 46 9.93 -2.73 -6.50
N ARG A 47 11.27 -2.60 -6.58
CA ARG A 47 12.16 -3.65 -7.12
C ARG A 47 12.61 -4.65 -6.06
N GLU A 48 12.64 -4.26 -4.80
CA GLU A 48 13.21 -5.07 -3.70
C GLU A 48 12.20 -6.05 -3.05
N THR A 49 10.96 -6.11 -3.52
CA THR A 49 9.85 -6.84 -2.88
C THR A 49 9.36 -8.06 -3.65
#